data_AF-A0A6G2KB51-F1
#
_entry.id   AF-A0A6G2KB51-F1
#
_cell.length_a   1.000
_cell.length_b   1.000
_cell.length_c   1.000
_cell.angle_alpha   90.00
_cell.angle_beta   90.00
_cell.angle_gamma   90.00
#
_symmetry.space_group_name_H-M   'P 1'
#
loop_
_entity.id
_entity.type
_entity.pdbx_description
1 polymer ?
#
loop_
_entity_poly.entity_id
_entity_poly.type
_entity_poly.pdbx_seq_one_letter_code
_entity_poly.pdbx_strand_id
1 'polypeptide(L)'
;MGDIIWGNGSAALSNNTFVLNVTHRKNENKNNYTDSEKIIITSAELPGMPHDISDWTKELLDASVAGAFLKCEVKGRNESGTLLGKVSHSGAGGY
;
A
#
# COMPACT_ATOMS: atom_id res chain seq x y z
N MET A 1 1.67 -17.92 -4.03
CA MET A 1 2.26 -16.89 -3.14
C MET A 1 2.65 -15.70 -3.98
N GLY A 2 2.16 -14.51 -3.62
CA GLY A 2 2.47 -13.25 -4.31
C GLY A 2 3.57 -12.49 -3.59
N ASP A 3 4.02 -11.42 -4.23
CA ASP A 3 5.05 -10.55 -3.70
C ASP A 3 4.49 -9.67 -2.57
N ILE A 4 5.29 -9.45 -1.52
CA ILE A 4 4.91 -8.64 -0.36
C ILE A 4 6.01 -7.63 -0.08
N ILE A 5 5.60 -6.38 0.09
CA ILE A 5 6.46 -5.28 0.49
C ILE A 5 5.86 -4.59 1.71
N TRP A 6 6.72 -4.04 2.56
CA TRP A 6 6.31 -3.23 3.69
C TRP A 6 7.04 -1.89 3.66
N GLY A 7 6.39 -0.88 4.23
CA GLY A 7 6.91 0.47 4.18
C GLY A 7 6.03 1.47 4.91
N ASN A 8 6.50 2.71 4.98
CA ASN A 8 5.74 3.80 5.54
C ASN A 8 4.91 4.46 4.45
N GLY A 9 3.61 4.64 4.68
CA GLY A 9 2.79 5.44 3.78
C GLY A 9 3.20 6.91 3.83
N SER A 10 3.28 7.53 2.65
CA SER A 10 3.50 8.97 2.50
C SER A 10 2.16 9.68 2.31
N ALA A 11 2.03 10.50 1.26
CA ALA A 11 0.76 11.15 0.93
C ALA A 11 -0.09 10.28 -0.01
N ALA A 12 -1.41 10.40 0.14
CA ALA A 12 -2.38 9.96 -0.84
C ALA A 12 -2.31 10.87 -2.09
N LEU A 13 -2.26 10.25 -3.27
CA LEU A 13 -2.28 10.91 -4.58
C LEU A 13 -3.71 11.02 -5.12
N SER A 14 -4.59 10.07 -4.79
CA SER A 14 -6.01 10.07 -5.14
C SER A 14 -6.84 9.43 -4.01
N ASN A 15 -8.11 9.13 -4.28
CA ASN A 15 -9.00 8.42 -3.35
C ASN A 15 -8.54 7.00 -3.01
N ASN A 16 -7.80 6.32 -3.89
CA ASN A 16 -7.36 4.94 -3.70
C ASN A 16 -5.87 4.72 -4.02
N THR A 17 -5.12 5.79 -4.28
CA THR A 17 -3.71 5.72 -4.66
C THR A 17 -2.86 6.53 -3.71
N PHE A 18 -1.73 5.97 -3.28
CA PHE A 18 -0.76 6.64 -2.40
C PHE A 18 0.67 6.18 -2.71
N VAL A 19 1.65 6.82 -2.07
CA VAL A 19 3.06 6.42 -2.15
C VAL A 19 3.46 5.63 -0.91
N LEU A 20 4.07 4.46 -1.13
CA LEU A 20 4.66 3.63 -0.10
C LEU A 20 6.19 3.76 -0.15
N ASN A 21 6.78 4.25 0.94
CA ASN A 21 8.23 4.23 1.12
C ASN A 21 8.64 2.83 1.60
N VAL A 22 9.06 2.00 0.67
CA VAL A 22 9.37 0.58 0.90
C VAL A 22 10.62 0.47 1.76
N THR A 23 10.46 -0.10 2.95
CA THR A 23 11.58 -0.38 3.87
C THR A 23 11.92 -1.86 3.92
N HIS A 24 10.96 -2.74 3.63
CA HIS A 24 11.18 -4.19 3.64
C HIS A 24 10.52 -4.86 2.45
N ARG A 25 11.15 -5.93 1.98
CA ARG A 25 10.71 -6.75 0.84
C ARG A 25 10.80 -8.20 1.26
N LYS A 26 9.79 -9.00 0.92
CA LYS A 26 9.84 -10.42 1.22
C LYS A 26 10.95 -11.05 0.38
N ASN A 27 11.76 -11.91 1.00
CA ASN A 27 12.91 -12.57 0.35
C ASN A 27 12.53 -13.36 -0.92
N GLU A 28 11.30 -13.89 -0.95
CA GLU A 28 10.78 -14.70 -2.06
C GLU A 28 10.03 -13.88 -3.12
N ASN A 29 10.15 -12.55 -3.08
CA ASN A 29 9.55 -11.69 -4.11
C ASN A 29 10.14 -12.04 -5.48
N LYS A 30 9.27 -12.14 -6.48
CA LYS A 30 9.63 -12.42 -7.87
C LYS A 30 10.06 -11.16 -8.61
N ASN A 31 9.60 -9.99 -8.16
CA ASN A 31 9.90 -8.70 -8.77
C ASN A 31 10.79 -7.84 -7.86
N ASN A 32 11.47 -6.91 -8.49
CA ASN A 32 12.20 -5.85 -7.80
C ASN A 32 11.27 -4.66 -7.56
N TYR A 33 11.39 -4.11 -6.35
CA TYR A 33 10.62 -2.95 -5.89
C TYR A 33 11.59 -1.86 -5.48
N THR A 34 11.36 -0.65 -5.97
CA THR A 34 12.10 0.55 -5.59
C THR A 34 11.80 0.94 -4.15
N ASP A 35 12.55 1.89 -3.59
CA ASP A 35 12.33 2.39 -2.22
C ASP A 35 11.08 3.28 -2.12
N SER A 36 10.50 3.70 -3.25
CA SER A 36 9.30 4.52 -3.31
C SER A 36 8.38 4.01 -4.41
N GLU A 37 7.38 3.21 -4.04
CA GLU A 37 6.42 2.63 -4.98
C GLU A 37 5.07 3.36 -4.89
N LYS A 38 4.46 3.64 -6.04
CA LYS A 38 3.06 4.07 -6.11
C LYS A 38 2.16 2.85 -6.04
N ILE A 39 1.17 2.88 -5.14
CA ILE A 39 0.24 1.79 -4.91
C ILE A 39 -1.17 2.25 -5.21
N ILE A 40 -1.84 1.54 -6.13
CA ILE A 40 -3.29 1.57 -6.32
C ILE A 40 -3.89 0.46 -5.46
N ILE A 41 -4.74 0.84 -4.52
CA ILE A 41 -5.39 -0.06 -3.58
C ILE A 41 -6.53 -0.78 -4.31
N THR A 42 -6.43 -2.10 -4.42
CA THR A 42 -7.52 -2.95 -4.91
C THR A 42 -8.43 -3.44 -3.79
N SER A 43 -7.89 -3.50 -2.58
CA SER A 43 -8.61 -3.85 -1.34
C SER A 43 -7.77 -3.42 -0.15
N ALA A 44 -8.40 -3.11 0.99
CA ALA A 44 -7.63 -2.76 2.17
C ALA A 44 -8.27 -3.19 3.48
N GLU A 45 -7.42 -3.35 4.48
CA GLU A 45 -7.76 -3.55 5.89
C GLU A 45 -7.07 -2.43 6.68
N LEU A 46 -7.63 -1.23 6.55
CA LEU A 46 -7.13 -0.01 7.17
C LEU A 46 -8.15 0.50 8.20
N PRO A 47 -7.72 0.85 9.42
CA PRO A 47 -8.62 1.35 10.44
C PRO A 47 -9.25 2.69 10.01
N GLY A 48 -10.55 2.84 10.25
CA GLY A 48 -11.30 4.06 9.93
C GLY A 48 -11.71 4.19 8.46
N MET A 49 -11.33 3.26 7.58
CA MET A 49 -11.73 3.30 6.17
C MET A 49 -13.11 2.63 5.96
N PRO A 50 -13.98 3.20 5.10
CA PRO A 50 -15.20 2.55 4.63
C PRO A 50 -14.90 1.23 3.94
N HIS A 51 -15.86 0.30 3.99
CA HIS A 51 -15.73 -0.99 3.33
C HIS A 51 -15.69 -0.86 1.80
N ASP A 52 -16.49 0.05 1.23
CA ASP A 52 -16.51 0.32 -0.21
C ASP A 52 -15.49 1.41 -0.57
N ILE A 53 -14.62 1.11 -1.53
CA ILE A 53 -13.58 2.04 -2.02
C ILE A 53 -14.23 3.25 -2.74
N SER A 54 -15.45 3.09 -3.24
CA SER A 54 -16.19 4.17 -3.92
C SER A 54 -16.51 5.34 -2.98
N ASP A 55 -16.61 5.08 -1.68
CA ASP A 55 -16.86 6.08 -0.64
C ASP A 55 -15.56 6.73 -0.13
N TRP A 56 -14.40 6.31 -0.63
CA TRP A 56 -13.13 6.84 -0.18
C TRP A 56 -12.87 8.23 -0.76
N THR A 57 -12.31 9.09 0.08
CA THR A 57 -11.76 10.37 -0.34
C THR A 57 -10.25 10.36 -0.17
N LYS A 58 -9.57 11.24 -0.91
CA LYS A 58 -8.12 11.42 -0.78
C LYS A 58 -7.74 11.76 0.67
N GLU A 59 -8.50 12.62 1.34
CA GLU A 59 -8.25 13.05 2.71
C GLU A 59 -8.37 11.91 3.71
N LEU A 60 -9.40 11.06 3.53
CA LEU A 60 -9.62 9.89 4.37
C LEU A 60 -8.48 8.86 4.20
N LEU A 61 -8.10 8.60 2.95
CA LEU A 61 -6.98 7.72 2.67
C LEU A 61 -5.68 8.28 3.26
N ASP A 62 -5.41 9.57 3.07
CA ASP A 62 -4.21 10.25 3.60
C ASP A 62 -4.13 10.08 5.13
N ALA A 63 -5.23 10.31 5.84
CA ALA A 63 -5.30 10.15 7.30
C ALA A 63 -5.01 8.72 7.77
N SER A 64 -5.37 7.71 6.97
CA SER A 64 -5.13 6.30 7.31
C SER A 64 -3.75 5.77 6.90
N VAL A 65 -3.08 6.38 5.91
CA VAL A 65 -1.79 5.89 5.38
C VAL A 65 -0.59 6.73 5.78
N ALA A 66 -0.76 8.05 5.98
CA ALA A 66 0.37 8.95 6.22
C ALA A 66 1.09 8.60 7.52
N GLY A 67 2.38 8.27 7.40
CA GLY A 67 3.23 7.87 8.52
C GLY A 67 2.96 6.45 9.05
N ALA A 68 1.88 5.80 8.63
CA ALA A 68 1.54 4.45 9.05
C ALA A 68 2.51 3.42 8.45
N PHE A 69 2.83 2.38 9.22
CA PHE A 69 3.58 1.24 8.71
C PHE A 69 2.61 0.23 8.06
N LEU A 70 2.79 0.02 6.77
CA LEU A 70 1.83 -0.69 5.91
C LEU A 70 2.48 -1.91 5.29
N LYS A 71 1.68 -2.96 5.14
CA LYS A 71 1.96 -4.12 4.29
C LYS A 71 1.19 -3.97 2.99
N CYS A 72 1.85 -4.18 1.87
CA CYS A 72 1.23 -4.29 0.55
C CYS A 72 1.47 -5.70 -0.03
N GLU A 73 0.39 -6.43 -0.25
CA GLU A 73 0.39 -7.69 -1.00
C GLU A 73 0.17 -7.37 -2.48
N VAL A 74 1.22 -7.46 -3.27
CA VAL A 74 1.22 -7.04 -4.67
C VAL A 74 0.45 -8.07 -5.51
N LYS A 75 -0.56 -7.58 -6.23
CA LYS A 75 -1.37 -8.34 -7.17
C LYS A 75 -0.87 -8.21 -8.61
N GLY A 76 -0.24 -7.09 -8.94
CA GLY A 76 0.32 -6.84 -10.26
C GLY A 76 0.83 -5.41 -10.40
N ARG A 77 1.09 -5.03 -11.64
CA ARG A 77 1.53 -3.70 -12.03
C ARG A 77 0.75 -3.28 -13.26
N ASN A 78 0.24 -2.04 -13.30
CA ASN A 78 -0.47 -1.53 -14.48
C ASN A 78 0.52 -1.12 -15.59
N GLU A 79 0.00 -0.77 -16.75
CA GLU A 79 0.79 -0.34 -17.92
C GLU A 79 1.68 0.89 -17.63
N SER A 80 1.28 1.74 -16.69
CA SER A 80 2.05 2.90 -16.25
C SER A 80 3.12 2.59 -15.19
N GLY A 81 3.31 1.31 -14.83
CA GLY A 81 4.29 0.89 -13.83
C GLY A 81 3.84 1.03 -12.37
N THR A 82 2.59 1.40 -12.11
CA THR A 82 2.02 1.54 -10.76
C THR A 82 1.59 0.19 -10.22
N LEU A 83 1.91 -0.11 -8.95
CA LEU A 83 1.55 -1.38 -8.35
C LEU A 83 0.07 -1.42 -7.99
N LEU A 84 -0.55 -2.58 -8.18
CA LEU A 84 -1.88 -2.89 -7.65
C LEU A 84 -1.72 -3.86 -6.50
N GLY A 85 -2.37 -3.59 -5.37
CA GLY A 85 -2.20 -4.45 -4.20
C GLY A 85 -3.29 -4.33 -3.14
N LYS A 86 -3.31 -5.34 -2.28
CA LYS A 86 -4.07 -5.30 -1.02
C LYS A 86 -3.20 -4.64 0.04
N VAL A 87 -3.74 -3.65 0.75
CA VAL A 87 -2.99 -2.89 1.76
C VAL A 87 -3.58 -3.07 3.14
N SER A 88 -2.73 -3.30 4.14
CA SER A 88 -3.17 -3.39 5.54
C SER A 88 -2.18 -2.68 6.45
N HIS A 89 -2.64 -2.22 7.62
CA HIS A 89 -1.71 -1.83 8.68
C HIS A 89 -0.88 -3.05 9.10
N SER A 90 0.42 -2.85 9.25
CA SER A 90 1.33 -3.85 9.81
C SER A 90 1.79 -3.32 11.15
N GLY A 91 1.60 -4.10 12.22
CA GLY A 91 2.19 -3.75 13.51
C GLY A 91 3.70 -3.61 13.36
N ALA A 92 4.28 -2.55 13.92
CA ALA A 92 5.72 -2.34 13.94
C ALA A 92 6.49 -3.37 14.80
N GLY A 93 5.85 -4.45 15.23
CA GLY A 93 6.40 -5.47 16.12
C GLY A 93 6.30 -6.85 15.51
N GLY A 94 7.42 -7.37 15.00
CA GLY A 94 7.55 -8.75 14.55
C GLY A 94 8.43 -8.90 13.32
N TYR A 95 9.67 -8.42 13.39
CA TYR A 95 10.77 -8.96 12.57
C TYR A 95 11.44 -10.09 13.36
#